data_AF-A0A1T4YYW0-F1
#
_entry.id   AF-A0A1T4YYW0-F1
#
_cell.length_a   1.000
_cell.length_b   1.000
_cell.length_c   1.000
_cell.angle_alpha   90.00
_cell.angle_beta   90.00
_cell.angle_gamma   90.00
#
_symmetry.space_group_name_H-M   'P 1'
#
loop_
_entity.id
_entity.type
_entity.pdbx_description
1 polymer ?
#
loop_
_entity_poly.entity_id
_entity_poly.type
_entity_poly.pdbx_seq_one_letter_code
_entity_poly.pdbx_strand_id
1 'polypeptide(L)'
;MNQQELTDLISLKLRVVRLEREYSQQKMANVLGLSKKTLIQIEKGRAAASWTAVIAICALFRESDVLQATVGGDPLEVLETIAHDGIDRPIDQSMGGKVWWRELETNGRFRLQQNLISQHFRILDDEHFRWYSSFDEEEARHRLSELNKK
;
A
#
# COMPACT_ATOMS: atom_id res chain seq x y z
N MET A 1 4.63 9.50 -1.08
CA MET A 1 5.13 8.46 -2.00
C MET A 1 4.43 8.61 -3.35
N ASN A 2 5.09 8.38 -4.48
CA ASN A 2 4.48 8.42 -5.82
C ASN A 2 4.56 7.06 -6.57
N GLN A 3 3.94 6.98 -7.76
CA GLN A 3 3.88 5.76 -8.57
C GLN A 3 5.26 5.20 -8.94
N GLN A 4 6.21 6.07 -9.27
CA GLN A 4 7.56 5.65 -9.65
C GLN A 4 8.31 5.09 -8.43
N GLU A 5 8.25 5.80 -7.30
CA GLU A 5 8.85 5.36 -6.04
C GLU A 5 8.32 3.98 -5.60
N LEU A 6 6.99 3.78 -5.65
CA LEU A 6 6.40 2.49 -5.33
C LEU A 6 6.86 1.40 -6.32
N THR A 7 6.93 1.73 -7.61
CA THR A 7 7.40 0.78 -8.63
C THR A 7 8.83 0.31 -8.37
N ASP A 8 9.73 1.23 -8.02
CA ASP A 8 11.13 0.93 -7.74
C ASP A 8 11.28 0.10 -6.46
N LEU A 9 10.55 0.47 -5.39
CA LEU A 9 10.53 -0.28 -4.12
C LEU A 9 10.05 -1.73 -4.33
N ILE A 10 8.92 -1.91 -5.00
CA ILE A 10 8.33 -3.24 -5.23
C ILE A 10 9.22 -4.08 -6.16
N SER A 11 9.79 -3.47 -7.20
CA SER A 11 10.73 -4.15 -8.10
C SER A 11 11.94 -4.70 -7.34
N LEU A 12 12.50 -3.93 -6.40
CA LEU A 12 13.64 -4.34 -5.59
C LEU A 12 13.29 -5.49 -4.63
N LYS A 13 12.07 -5.51 -4.09
CA LYS A 13 11.61 -6.50 -3.11
C LYS A 13 11.05 -7.78 -3.73
N LEU A 14 10.75 -7.78 -5.03
CA LEU A 14 10.08 -8.88 -5.73
C LEU A 14 10.70 -10.25 -5.46
N ARG A 15 12.04 -10.34 -5.43
CA ARG A 15 12.75 -11.60 -5.12
C ARG A 15 12.47 -12.08 -3.70
N VAL A 16 12.47 -11.17 -2.73
CA VAL A 16 12.29 -11.51 -1.31
C VAL A 16 10.86 -11.95 -1.06
N VAL A 17 9.87 -11.23 -1.62
CA VAL A 17 8.44 -11.60 -1.57
C VAL A 17 8.20 -12.99 -2.15
N ARG A 18 8.85 -13.30 -3.28
CA ARG A 18 8.77 -14.63 -3.88
C ARG A 18 9.29 -15.71 -2.94
N LEU A 19 10.43 -15.47 -2.27
CA LEU A 19 11.05 -16.43 -1.37
C LEU A 19 10.25 -16.61 -0.08
N GLU A 20 9.62 -15.55 0.43
CA GLU A 20 8.72 -15.60 1.59
C GLU A 20 7.54 -16.57 1.37
N ARG A 21 7.03 -16.65 0.13
CA ARG A 21 5.98 -17.58 -0.27
C ARG A 21 6.50 -18.93 -0.78
N GLU A 22 7.81 -19.17 -0.69
CA GLU A 22 8.50 -20.38 -1.19
C GLU A 22 8.26 -20.66 -2.68
N TYR A 23 7.99 -19.62 -3.47
CA TYR A 23 7.68 -19.77 -4.89
C TYR A 23 8.95 -19.92 -5.73
N SER A 24 8.91 -20.85 -6.69
CA SER A 24 9.88 -20.87 -7.79
C SER A 24 9.67 -19.65 -8.70
N GLN A 25 10.71 -19.26 -9.46
CA GLN A 25 10.57 -18.20 -10.47
C GLN A 25 9.48 -18.50 -11.49
N GLN A 26 9.31 -19.77 -11.87
CA GLN A 26 8.25 -20.15 -12.80
C GLN A 26 6.86 -19.98 -12.16
N LYS A 27 6.68 -20.39 -10.90
CA LYS A 27 5.41 -20.26 -10.19
C LYS A 27 5.02 -18.79 -10.03
N MET A 28 5.94 -17.95 -9.58
CA MET A 28 5.71 -16.50 -9.42
C MET A 28 5.39 -15.82 -10.76
N ALA A 29 6.14 -16.15 -11.81
CA ALA A 29 5.90 -15.61 -13.14
C ALA A 29 4.46 -15.94 -13.62
N ASN A 30 4.02 -17.18 -13.42
CA ASN A 30 2.64 -17.59 -13.76
C ASN A 30 1.59 -16.83 -12.94
N VAL A 31 1.81 -16.67 -11.62
CA VAL A 31 0.90 -15.93 -10.73
C VAL A 31 0.77 -14.46 -11.15
N LEU A 32 1.89 -13.83 -11.54
CA LEU A 32 1.91 -12.43 -11.96
C LEU A 32 1.53 -12.22 -13.44
N GLY A 33 1.29 -13.28 -14.21
CA GLY A 33 1.06 -13.18 -15.65
C GLY A 33 2.30 -12.68 -16.43
N LEU A 34 3.50 -12.92 -15.92
CA LEU A 34 4.77 -12.53 -16.53
C LEU A 34 5.48 -13.74 -17.16
N SER A 35 6.39 -13.48 -18.10
CA SER A 35 7.34 -14.51 -18.51
C SER A 35 8.39 -14.74 -17.41
N LYS A 36 8.87 -15.99 -17.27
CA LYS A 36 9.99 -16.30 -16.34
C LYS A 36 11.23 -15.43 -16.64
N LYS A 37 11.50 -15.15 -17.92
CA LYS A 37 12.61 -14.28 -18.34
C LYS A 37 12.44 -12.86 -17.79
N THR A 38 11.23 -12.31 -17.91
CA THR A 38 10.90 -10.97 -17.39
C THR A 38 11.11 -10.91 -15.88
N LEU A 39 10.57 -11.90 -15.14
CA LEU A 39 10.77 -11.99 -13.69
C LEU A 39 12.25 -12.00 -13.31
N ILE A 40 13.06 -12.81 -14.00
CA ILE A 40 14.51 -12.90 -13.76
C ILE A 40 15.21 -11.56 -14.02
N GLN A 41 14.82 -10.80 -15.05
CA GLN A 41 15.42 -9.47 -15.28
C GLN A 41 15.10 -8.49 -14.15
N ILE A 42 13.85 -8.52 -13.66
CA ILE A 42 13.43 -7.68 -12.52
C ILE A 42 14.22 -8.06 -11.27
N GLU A 43 14.28 -9.35 -10.92
CA GLU A 43 15.03 -9.81 -9.73
C GLU A 43 16.54 -9.53 -9.80
N LYS A 44 17.09 -9.33 -11.00
CA LYS A 44 18.50 -8.96 -11.22
C LYS A 44 18.72 -7.44 -11.25
N GLY A 45 17.67 -6.63 -11.06
CA GLY A 45 17.74 -5.17 -11.15
C GLY A 45 18.03 -4.65 -12.56
N ARG A 46 17.80 -5.46 -13.60
CA ARG A 46 18.06 -5.07 -15.00
C ARG A 46 16.84 -4.46 -15.69
N ALA A 47 15.68 -4.57 -15.06
CA ALA A 47 14.42 -3.98 -15.51
C ALA A 47 13.56 -3.68 -14.27
N ALA A 48 12.72 -2.66 -14.33
CA ALA A 48 11.67 -2.44 -13.36
C ALA A 48 10.44 -3.31 -13.68
N ALA A 49 9.62 -3.61 -12.67
CA ALA A 49 8.29 -4.16 -12.87
C ALA A 49 7.40 -3.10 -13.57
N SER A 50 6.46 -3.55 -14.41
CA SER A 50 5.44 -2.64 -14.93
C SER A 50 4.47 -2.24 -13.82
N TRP A 51 3.78 -1.10 -13.98
CA TRP A 51 2.76 -0.67 -13.02
C TRP A 51 1.68 -1.74 -12.79
N THR A 52 1.25 -2.43 -13.85
CA THR A 52 0.31 -3.56 -13.75
C THR A 52 0.85 -4.73 -12.93
N ALA A 53 2.15 -5.02 -13.02
CA ALA A 53 2.78 -6.06 -12.20
C ALA A 53 2.89 -5.59 -10.74
N VAL A 54 3.16 -4.31 -10.49
CA VAL A 54 3.15 -3.71 -9.15
C VAL A 54 1.76 -3.82 -8.51
N ILE A 55 0.70 -3.46 -9.23
CA ILE A 55 -0.69 -3.64 -8.80
C ILE A 55 -0.95 -5.10 -8.42
N ALA A 56 -0.59 -6.04 -9.29
CA ALA A 56 -0.79 -7.46 -9.04
C ALA A 56 -0.02 -7.95 -7.81
N ILE A 57 1.21 -7.46 -7.59
CA ILE A 57 2.01 -7.81 -6.41
C ILE A 57 1.37 -7.27 -5.14
N CYS A 58 1.00 -5.99 -5.10
CA CYS A 58 0.37 -5.38 -3.94
C CYS A 58 -0.96 -6.06 -3.59
N ALA A 59 -1.77 -6.41 -4.59
CA ALA A 59 -3.06 -7.07 -4.38
C ALA A 59 -2.93 -8.53 -3.94
N LEU A 60 -2.11 -9.34 -4.63
CA LEU A 60 -2.00 -10.78 -4.38
C LEU A 60 -1.15 -11.12 -3.16
N PHE A 61 -0.27 -10.21 -2.73
CA PHE A 61 0.68 -10.43 -1.65
C PHE A 61 0.56 -9.38 -0.53
N ARG A 62 -0.63 -8.78 -0.33
CA ARG A 62 -0.86 -7.75 0.70
C ARG A 62 -0.48 -8.16 2.13
N GLU A 63 -0.50 -9.46 2.41
CA GLU A 63 -0.11 -10.07 3.69
C GLU A 63 1.40 -10.36 3.81
N SER A 64 2.21 -10.04 2.79
CA SER A 64 3.65 -10.25 2.85
C SER A 64 4.27 -9.30 3.88
N ASP A 65 4.96 -9.85 4.88
CA ASP A 65 5.63 -9.05 5.91
C ASP A 65 6.69 -8.15 5.27
N VAL A 66 7.37 -8.66 4.24
CA VAL A 66 8.38 -7.91 3.48
C VAL A 66 7.74 -6.72 2.76
N LEU A 67 6.59 -6.91 2.12
CA LEU A 67 5.88 -5.81 1.46
C LEU A 67 5.35 -4.80 2.47
N GLN A 68 4.72 -5.28 3.55
CA GLN A 68 4.15 -4.40 4.56
C GLN A 68 5.22 -3.54 5.23
N ALA A 69 6.37 -4.12 5.56
CA ALA A 69 7.51 -3.38 6.10
C ALA A 69 8.11 -2.40 5.08
N THR A 70 8.05 -2.72 3.79
CA THR A 70 8.58 -1.85 2.72
C THR A 70 7.72 -0.60 2.53
N VAL A 71 6.40 -0.72 2.61
CA VAL A 71 5.48 0.39 2.38
C VAL A 71 4.94 1.03 3.66
N GLY A 72 5.19 0.43 4.82
CA GLY A 72 4.74 0.91 6.13
C GLY A 72 3.30 0.52 6.49
N GLY A 73 2.78 -0.58 5.98
CA GLY A 73 1.39 -0.98 6.22
C GLY A 73 0.85 -1.81 5.07
N ASP A 74 -0.46 -1.70 4.81
CA ASP A 74 -1.08 -2.47 3.74
C ASP A 74 -0.61 -1.95 2.35
N PRO A 75 0.05 -2.78 1.53
CA PRO A 75 0.49 -2.40 0.18
C PRO A 75 -0.67 -2.00 -0.73
N LEU A 76 -1.85 -2.59 -0.55
CA LEU A 76 -3.02 -2.28 -1.35
C LEU A 76 -3.56 -0.88 -1.02
N GLU A 77 -3.53 -0.48 0.27
CA GLU A 77 -3.90 0.87 0.68
C GLU A 77 -3.01 1.94 0.04
N VAL A 78 -1.69 1.73 0.09
CA VAL A 78 -0.72 2.66 -0.51
C VAL A 78 -0.91 2.71 -2.03
N LEU A 79 -1.11 1.56 -2.67
CA LEU A 79 -1.38 1.46 -4.10
C LEU A 79 -2.63 2.26 -4.51
N GLU A 80 -3.75 2.06 -3.82
CA GLU A 80 -5.02 2.74 -4.11
C GLU A 80 -4.90 4.25 -3.89
N THR A 81 -4.18 4.67 -2.85
CA THR A 81 -3.96 6.10 -2.55
C THR A 81 -3.18 6.77 -3.68
N ILE A 82 -2.17 6.09 -4.23
CA ILE A 82 -1.40 6.58 -5.38
C ILE A 82 -2.22 6.53 -6.67
N ALA A 83 -2.93 5.42 -6.93
CA ALA A 83 -3.64 5.21 -8.18
C ALA A 83 -4.83 6.17 -8.38
N HIS A 84 -5.41 6.66 -7.29
CA HIS A 84 -6.57 7.54 -7.31
C HIS A 84 -6.26 9.00 -6.99
N ASP A 85 -4.98 9.37 -6.77
CA ASP A 85 -4.59 10.70 -6.28
C ASP A 85 -5.39 11.11 -5.02
N GLY A 86 -5.55 10.17 -4.09
CA GLY A 86 -6.45 10.30 -2.94
C GLY A 86 -7.76 9.54 -3.13
N ILE A 87 -8.23 8.89 -2.07
CA ILE A 87 -9.43 8.07 -2.04
C ILE A 87 -10.52 8.81 -1.27
N ASP A 88 -11.60 9.15 -1.95
CA ASP A 88 -12.71 9.92 -1.40
C ASP A 88 -13.93 9.05 -1.02
N ARG A 89 -13.69 7.76 -0.72
CA ARG A 89 -14.71 6.74 -0.44
C ARG A 89 -14.22 5.71 0.59
N PRO A 90 -15.11 5.09 1.38
CA PRO A 90 -14.72 4.02 2.30
C PRO A 90 -14.23 2.79 1.53
N ILE A 91 -13.02 2.33 1.82
CA ILE A 91 -12.42 1.15 1.21
C ILE A 91 -11.89 0.24 2.33
N ASP A 92 -12.65 -0.82 2.59
CA ASP A 92 -12.32 -2.04 3.37
C ASP A 92 -11.70 -1.87 4.78
N GLN A 93 -11.68 -2.98 5.52
CA GLN A 93 -10.98 -3.06 6.80
C GLN A 93 -9.47 -2.95 6.57
N SER A 94 -8.83 -1.99 7.24
CA SER A 94 -7.38 -1.94 7.30
C SER A 94 -6.90 -2.99 8.31
N MET A 95 -5.93 -3.83 7.93
CA MET A 95 -5.34 -4.87 8.80
C MET A 95 -4.41 -4.28 9.89
N GLY A 96 -4.72 -3.07 10.39
CA GLY A 96 -4.28 -2.59 11.70
C GLY A 96 -2.77 -2.65 11.97
N GLY A 97 -1.93 -2.17 11.05
CA GLY A 97 -0.47 -2.12 11.25
C GLY A 97 -0.02 -1.07 12.26
N LYS A 98 -0.41 -1.14 13.54
CA LYS A 98 -0.23 -0.08 14.56
C LYS A 98 1.18 0.54 14.68
N VAL A 99 2.24 -0.16 14.26
CA VAL A 99 3.65 0.29 14.45
C VAL A 99 4.05 1.42 13.49
N TRP A 100 3.49 1.46 12.28
CA TRP A 100 3.91 2.41 11.24
C TRP A 100 3.02 3.65 11.15
N TRP A 101 2.09 3.81 12.10
CA TRP A 101 1.09 4.87 12.07
C TRP A 101 1.23 5.76 13.28
N ARG A 102 1.30 7.06 13.01
CA ARG A 102 1.21 8.10 14.03
C ARG A 102 -0.20 8.65 14.04
N GLU A 103 -0.90 8.55 15.16
CA GLU A 103 -2.17 9.24 15.36
C GLU A 103 -1.91 10.75 15.46
N LEU A 104 -2.65 11.54 14.66
CA LEU A 104 -2.52 12.99 14.61
C LEU A 104 -3.68 13.68 15.32
N GLU A 105 -4.89 13.17 15.11
CA GLU A 105 -6.12 13.77 15.62
C GLU A 105 -7.20 12.70 15.78
N THR A 106 -7.95 12.80 16.87
CA THR A 106 -9.11 11.95 17.13
C THR A 106 -10.31 12.86 17.32
N ASN A 107 -11.35 12.65 16.51
CA ASN A 107 -12.55 13.46 16.52
C ASN A 107 -13.80 12.55 16.50
N GLY A 108 -14.43 12.40 17.66
CA GLY A 108 -15.52 11.46 17.85
C GLY A 108 -15.05 10.01 17.68
N ARG A 109 -15.69 9.27 16.77
CA ARG A 109 -15.37 7.86 16.44
C ARG A 109 -14.31 7.73 15.34
N PHE A 110 -13.76 8.85 14.85
CA PHE A 110 -12.82 8.87 13.75
C PHE A 110 -11.44 9.29 14.21
N ARG A 111 -10.41 8.68 13.61
CA ARG A 111 -9.00 8.92 13.91
C ARG A 111 -8.25 9.20 12.62
N LEU A 112 -7.61 10.36 12.56
CA LEU A 112 -6.65 10.70 11.52
C LEU A 112 -5.27 10.18 11.91
N GLN A 113 -4.68 9.38 11.03
CA GLN A 113 -3.35 8.81 11.21
C GLN A 113 -2.47 9.14 10.01
N GLN A 114 -1.17 9.27 10.24
CA GLN A 114 -0.15 9.42 9.21
C GLN A 114 0.77 8.21 9.19
N ASN A 115 1.03 7.70 7.98
CA ASN A 115 1.98 6.64 7.76
C ASN A 115 3.41 7.18 7.86
N LEU A 116 4.25 6.54 8.64
CA LEU A 116 5.64 6.98 8.86
C LEU A 116 6.57 6.65 7.68
N ILE A 117 6.19 5.74 6.78
CA ILE A 117 7.02 5.34 5.63
C ILE A 117 6.49 5.98 4.35
N SER A 118 5.25 5.67 3.97
CA SER A 118 4.66 6.19 2.74
C SER A 118 4.28 7.67 2.85
N GLN A 119 4.17 8.22 4.07
CA GLN A 119 3.82 9.61 4.35
C GLN A 119 2.38 10.00 4.00
N HIS A 120 1.50 9.04 3.64
CA HIS A 120 0.09 9.34 3.43
C HIS A 120 -0.68 9.40 4.75
N PHE A 121 -1.82 10.07 4.70
CA PHE A 121 -2.80 10.18 5.76
C PHE A 121 -3.95 9.23 5.51
N ARG A 122 -4.56 8.74 6.58
CA ARG A 122 -5.82 7.99 6.53
C ARG A 122 -6.75 8.35 7.67
N ILE A 123 -8.04 8.20 7.44
CA ILE A 123 -9.07 8.29 8.47
C ILE A 123 -9.64 6.90 8.71
N LEU A 124 -9.59 6.44 9.96
CA LEU A 124 -10.20 5.20 10.41
C LEU A 124 -11.35 5.48 11.38
N ASP A 125 -12.34 4.59 11.43
CA ASP A 125 -13.28 4.54 12.54
C ASP A 125 -12.79 3.63 13.70
N ASP A 126 -13.63 3.48 14.72
CA ASP A 126 -13.39 2.59 15.86
C ASP A 126 -13.33 1.10 15.48
N GLU A 127 -14.02 0.73 14.39
CA GLU A 127 -14.02 -0.63 13.83
C GLU A 127 -12.84 -0.87 12.86
N HIS A 128 -11.94 0.11 12.71
CA HIS A 128 -10.74 0.08 11.85
C HIS A 128 -11.05 0.05 10.34
N PHE A 129 -12.27 0.42 9.94
CA PHE A 129 -12.58 0.67 8.53
C PHE A 129 -11.96 1.99 8.09
N ARG A 130 -11.41 1.98 6.87
CA ARG A 130 -10.80 3.17 6.28
C ARG A 130 -11.84 3.96 5.51
N TRP A 131 -12.05 5.20 5.93
CA TRP A 131 -13.04 6.11 5.33
C TRP A 131 -12.43 7.04 4.28
N TYR A 132 -11.13 7.31 4.41
CA TYR A 132 -10.43 8.27 3.57
C TYR A 132 -8.91 8.02 3.60
N SER A 133 -8.23 8.32 2.49
CA SER A 133 -6.76 8.36 2.41
C SER A 133 -6.27 9.38 1.39
N SER A 134 -5.22 10.14 1.72
CA SER A 134 -4.60 11.11 0.80
C SER A 134 -3.14 11.38 1.18
N PHE A 135 -2.35 11.93 0.26
CA PHE A 135 -1.02 12.48 0.59
C PHE A 135 -1.08 13.96 1.03
N ASP A 136 -2.26 14.59 0.97
CA ASP A 136 -2.49 15.95 1.43
C ASP A 136 -3.04 15.97 2.88
N GLU A 137 -2.31 16.63 3.79
CA GLU A 137 -2.69 16.73 5.20
C GLU A 137 -3.91 17.63 5.40
N GLU A 138 -3.98 18.76 4.69
CA GLU A 138 -5.05 19.75 4.83
C GLU A 138 -6.37 19.15 4.33
N GLU A 139 -6.33 18.43 3.21
CA GLU A 139 -7.48 17.71 2.68
C GLU A 139 -7.98 16.63 3.66
N ALA A 140 -7.06 15.87 4.25
CA ALA A 140 -7.40 14.85 5.24
C ALA A 140 -8.02 15.44 6.52
N ARG A 141 -7.50 16.56 7.02
CA ARG A 141 -8.08 17.28 8.18
C ARG A 141 -9.46 17.85 7.87
N HIS A 142 -9.65 18.38 6.66
CA HIS A 142 -10.96 18.86 6.22
C HIS A 142 -11.98 17.71 6.18
N ARG A 143 -11.62 16.55 5.60
CA ARG A 143 -12.48 15.37 5.57
C ARG A 143 -12.80 14.83 6.97
N LEU A 144 -11.85 14.84 7.91
CA LEU A 144 -12.12 14.45 9.31
C LEU A 144 -13.20 15.34 9.94
N SER A 145 -13.12 16.65 9.70
CA SER A 145 -14.07 17.62 10.23
C SER A 145 -15.49 17.43 9.65
N GLU A 146 -15.60 17.00 8.39
CA GLU A 146 -16.89 16.70 7.75
C GLU A 146 -17.51 15.40 8.28
N LEU A 147 -16.70 14.37 8.49
CA LEU A 147 -17.17 13.08 9.01
C LEU A 147 -17.74 13.20 10.43
N ASN A 148 -17.18 14.07 11.27
CA ASN A 148 -17.66 14.29 12.64
C ASN A 148 -18.92 15.19 12.74
N LYS A 149 -19.32 15.86 11.65
CA LYS A 149 -20.55 16.70 11.62
C LYS A 149 -21.82 15.91 11.24
N LYS A 150 -21.68 14.63 10.88
CA LYS A 150 -22.79 13.72 10.58
C LYS A 150 -23.16 12.90 11.82
#